data_AF-A0A376ZND1-F1
#
_entry.id   AF-A0A376ZND1-F1
#
_cell.length_a   1.000
_cell.length_b   1.000
_cell.length_c   1.000
_cell.angle_alpha   90.00
_cell.angle_beta   90.00
_cell.angle_gamma   90.00
#
_symmetry.space_group_name_H-M   'P 1'
#
loop_
_entity.id
_entity.type
_entity.pdbx_description
1 polymer ?
#
loop_
_entity_poly.entity_id
_entity_poly.type
_entity_poly.pdbx_seq_one_letter_code
_entity_poly.pdbx_strand_id
1 'polypeptide(L)'
;MITRENGVFCGKRWVEEVFIQLAGDDVTIIWHVDDGDVINANQSLFELEGPSRVLLTGERTALNFVQTLSGVASKVRHYVELLEGTNTQLLDTRKTLPGLRSALKYAGTLRRRSESPSGAF
;
A
#
# COMPACT_ATOMS: atom_id res chain seq x y z
N MET A 1 13.61 -2.88 -0.33
CA MET A 1 12.56 -3.51 0.52
C MET A 1 11.92 -4.66 -0.22
N ILE A 2 11.78 -5.81 0.43
CA ILE A 2 11.33 -7.07 -0.20
C ILE A 2 10.11 -7.61 0.55
N THR A 3 9.06 -8.02 -0.17
CA THR A 3 7.92 -8.74 0.43
C THR A 3 8.24 -10.22 0.60
N ARG A 4 7.67 -10.87 1.63
CA ARG A 4 7.80 -12.32 1.85
C ARG A 4 6.57 -13.12 1.45
N GLU A 5 5.49 -12.44 1.10
CA GLU A 5 4.19 -13.04 0.80
C GLU A 5 3.58 -12.40 -0.44
N ASN A 6 2.67 -13.13 -1.07
CA ASN A 6 1.88 -12.61 -2.18
C ASN A 6 0.79 -11.64 -1.66
N GLY A 7 0.41 -10.67 -2.47
CA GLY A 7 -0.65 -9.74 -2.09
C GLY A 7 -0.85 -8.59 -3.06
N VAL A 8 -1.35 -7.49 -2.52
CA VAL A 8 -1.53 -6.20 -3.21
C VAL A 8 -0.71 -5.16 -2.48
N PHE A 9 0.14 -4.45 -3.20
CA PHE A 9 0.92 -3.35 -2.63
C PHE A 9 0.03 -2.14 -2.36
N CYS A 10 0.18 -1.54 -1.18
CA CYS A 10 -0.40 -0.25 -0.84
C CYS A 10 0.44 0.45 0.23
N GLY A 11 0.65 1.75 0.06
CA GLY A 11 1.30 2.61 1.05
C GLY A 11 2.39 3.51 0.48
N LYS A 12 2.50 3.65 -0.84
CA LYS A 12 3.54 4.44 -1.51
C LYS A 12 3.72 5.83 -0.92
N ARG A 13 2.63 6.60 -0.85
CA ARG A 13 2.60 7.96 -0.29
C ARG A 13 3.00 8.05 1.18
N TRP A 14 2.73 7.01 1.96
CA TRP A 14 3.10 6.99 3.39
C TRP A 14 4.60 6.76 3.56
N VAL A 15 5.21 5.95 2.70
CA VAL A 15 6.68 5.79 2.69
C VAL A 15 7.35 7.10 2.29
N GLU A 16 6.86 7.74 1.23
CA GLU A 16 7.35 9.05 0.79
C GLU A 16 7.29 10.09 1.92
N GLU A 17 6.12 10.23 2.56
CA GLU A 17 5.94 11.19 3.65
C GLU A 17 6.86 10.92 4.85
N VAL A 18 7.11 9.66 5.21
CA VAL A 18 8.04 9.32 6.30
C VAL A 18 9.44 9.87 6.03
N PHE A 19 9.94 9.72 4.80
CA PHE A 19 11.30 10.17 4.47
C PHE A 19 11.37 11.68 4.23
N ILE A 20 10.31 12.29 3.67
CA ILE A 20 10.18 13.75 3.58
C ILE A 20 10.25 14.39 4.97
N GLN A 21 9.52 13.84 5.96
CA GLN A 21 9.52 14.37 7.32
C GLN A 21 10.86 14.19 8.05
N LEU A 22 11.64 13.15 7.71
CA LEU A 22 12.90 12.86 8.38
C LEU A 22 14.10 13.61 7.79
N ALA A 23 14.12 13.85 6.48
CA ALA A 23 15.30 14.40 5.81
C ALA A 23 14.98 15.26 4.57
N GLY A 24 13.73 15.65 4.36
CA GLY A 24 13.34 16.42 3.18
C GLY A 24 13.67 15.67 1.90
N ASP A 25 14.52 16.26 1.07
CA ASP A 25 14.92 15.73 -0.25
C ASP A 25 16.21 14.90 -0.21
N ASP A 26 16.81 14.67 0.98
CA ASP A 26 18.07 13.92 1.12
C ASP A 26 17.91 12.40 0.97
N VAL A 27 16.69 11.90 0.78
CA VAL A 27 16.38 10.48 0.55
C VAL A 27 15.70 10.30 -0.79
N THR A 28 16.34 9.53 -1.67
CA THR A 28 15.77 9.10 -2.94
C THR A 28 15.10 7.74 -2.77
N ILE A 29 13.88 7.61 -3.30
CA ILE A 29 13.11 6.37 -3.28
C ILE A 29 12.91 5.90 -4.73
N ILE A 30 13.42 4.72 -5.05
CA ILE A 30 13.27 4.10 -6.37
C ILE A 30 12.16 3.06 -6.28
N TRP A 31 11.01 3.35 -6.91
CA TRP A 31 9.83 2.50 -6.86
C TRP A 31 9.83 1.44 -7.97
N HIS A 32 9.56 0.19 -7.60
CA HIS A 32 9.37 -0.94 -8.54
C HIS A 32 7.91 -1.39 -8.65
N VAL A 33 7.05 -0.86 -7.79
CA VAL A 33 5.61 -1.15 -7.74
C VAL A 33 4.83 0.13 -7.49
N ASP A 34 3.55 0.11 -7.85
CA ASP A 34 2.58 1.17 -7.58
C ASP A 34 1.45 0.67 -6.67
N ASP A 35 0.77 1.60 -6.02
CA ASP A 35 -0.38 1.27 -5.17
C ASP A 35 -1.48 0.57 -6.00
N GLY A 36 -1.85 -0.65 -5.59
CA GLY A 36 -2.82 -1.52 -6.27
C GLY A 36 -2.18 -2.62 -7.12
N ASP A 37 -0.87 -2.63 -7.30
CA ASP A 37 -0.18 -3.67 -8.05
C ASP A 37 -0.17 -5.00 -7.28
N VAL A 38 -0.22 -6.09 -8.04
CA VAL A 38 -0.07 -7.45 -7.51
C VAL A 38 1.40 -7.68 -7.18
N ILE A 39 1.69 -8.17 -5.98
CA ILE A 39 3.05 -8.49 -5.56
C ILE A 39 3.21 -9.97 -5.24
N ASN A 40 4.38 -10.50 -5.58
CA ASN A 40 4.76 -11.89 -5.32
C ASN A 40 5.82 -11.97 -4.23
N ALA A 41 5.86 -13.09 -3.50
CA ALA A 41 6.88 -13.35 -2.51
C ALA A 41 8.30 -13.18 -3.10
N ASN A 42 9.20 -12.59 -2.30
CA ASN A 42 10.58 -12.23 -2.64
C ASN A 42 10.74 -11.15 -3.73
N GLN A 43 9.67 -10.44 -4.10
CA GLN A 43 9.74 -9.29 -5.00
C GLN A 43 10.28 -8.04 -4.29
N SER A 44 11.18 -7.32 -4.96
CA SER A 44 11.61 -5.97 -4.53
C SER A 44 10.48 -4.96 -4.80
N LEU A 45 10.09 -4.21 -3.77
CA LEU A 45 9.03 -3.21 -3.84
C LEU A 45 9.58 -1.82 -4.15
N PHE A 46 10.64 -1.44 -3.44
CA PHE A 46 11.33 -0.16 -3.62
C PHE A 46 12.73 -0.20 -3.02
N GLU A 47 13.59 0.68 -3.48
CA GLU A 47 14.93 0.91 -2.96
C GLU A 47 15.03 2.32 -2.36
N LEU A 48 15.94 2.48 -1.40
CA LEU A 48 16.16 3.73 -0.69
C LEU A 48 17.64 4.09 -0.77
N GLU A 49 17.93 5.32 -1.16
CA GLU A 49 19.28 5.89 -1.20
C GLU A 49 19.31 7.18 -0.39
N GLY A 50 20.33 7.35 0.46
CA GLY A 50 20.45 8.52 1.33
C GLY A 50 21.25 8.24 2.61
N PRO A 51 21.25 9.17 3.58
CA PRO A 51 22.00 9.05 4.82
C PRO A 51 21.59 7.82 5.64
N SER A 52 22.54 6.93 5.95
CA SER A 52 22.24 5.64 6.62
C SER A 52 21.47 5.80 7.94
N ARG A 53 21.76 6.85 8.72
CA ARG A 53 21.05 7.14 9.98
C ARG A 53 19.58 7.46 9.74
N VAL A 54 19.25 8.20 8.68
CA VAL A 54 17.87 8.53 8.30
C VAL A 54 17.16 7.27 7.83
N LEU A 55 17.80 6.50 6.95
CA LEU A 55 17.23 5.25 6.42
C LEU A 55 16.85 4.28 7.53
N LEU A 56 17.76 4.02 8.47
CA LEU A 56 17.53 3.14 9.63
C LEU A 56 16.45 3.68 10.58
N THR A 57 16.33 5.01 10.72
CA THR A 57 15.31 5.63 11.57
C THR A 57 13.91 5.50 10.96
N GLY A 58 13.78 5.75 9.66
CA GLY A 58 12.50 5.71 8.94
C GLY A 58 12.00 4.30 8.60
N GLU A 59 12.92 3.33 8.54
CA GLU A 59 12.63 1.97 8.06
C GLU A 59 11.40 1.34 8.70
N ARG A 60 11.36 1.28 10.04
CA ARG A 60 10.27 0.61 10.76
C ARG A 60 8.94 1.30 10.54
N THR A 61 8.93 2.63 10.54
CA THR A 61 7.73 3.43 10.34
C THR A 61 7.16 3.23 8.94
N ALA A 62 8.02 3.30 7.91
CA ALA A 62 7.65 3.04 6.53
C ALA A 62 7.08 1.61 6.35
N LEU A 63 7.76 0.61 6.91
CA LEU A 63 7.31 -0.78 6.85
C LEU A 63 5.97 -1.00 7.55
N ASN A 64 5.74 -0.39 8.72
CA ASN A 64 4.47 -0.52 9.44
C ASN A 64 3.29 0.01 8.61
N PHE A 65 3.47 1.12 7.89
CA PHE A 65 2.43 1.64 6.99
C PHE A 65 2.18 0.69 5.83
N VAL A 66 3.23 0.29 5.11
CA VAL A 66 3.12 -0.61 3.96
C VAL A 66 2.47 -1.93 4.37
N GLN A 67 2.90 -2.55 5.46
CA GLN A 67 2.33 -3.81 5.94
C GLN A 67 0.85 -3.68 6.29
N THR A 68 0.47 -2.61 6.99
CA THR A 68 -0.92 -2.39 7.40
C THR A 68 -1.83 -2.18 6.19
N LEU A 69 -1.41 -1.30 5.26
CA LEU A 69 -2.22 -0.92 4.11
C LEU A 69 -2.26 -2.03 3.06
N SER A 70 -1.12 -2.65 2.76
CA SER A 70 -1.04 -3.79 1.84
C SER A 70 -1.83 -4.99 2.36
N GLY A 71 -1.82 -5.24 3.69
CA GLY A 71 -2.64 -6.29 4.30
C GLY A 71 -4.15 -6.07 4.13
N VAL A 72 -4.59 -4.81 4.20
CA VAL A 72 -6.00 -4.43 3.97
C VAL A 72 -6.35 -4.57 2.49
N ALA A 73 -5.53 -4.03 1.59
CA ALA A 73 -5.74 -4.13 0.14
C ALA A 73 -5.80 -5.59 -0.33
N SER A 74 -4.88 -6.43 0.17
CA SER A 74 -4.84 -7.86 -0.15
C SER A 74 -6.10 -8.60 0.30
N LYS A 75 -6.58 -8.33 1.53
CA LYS A 75 -7.83 -8.93 2.03
C LYS A 75 -9.05 -8.48 1.22
N VAL A 76 -9.13 -7.18 0.91
CA VAL A 76 -10.23 -6.63 0.10
C VAL A 76 -10.26 -7.29 -1.26
N ARG A 77 -9.11 -7.41 -1.93
CA ARG A 77 -9.02 -8.10 -3.21
C ARG A 77 -9.48 -9.56 -3.12
N HIS A 78 -9.03 -10.30 -2.11
CA HIS A 78 -9.47 -11.69 -1.91
C HIS A 78 -11.01 -11.81 -1.83
N TYR A 79 -11.68 -10.92 -1.10
CA TYR A 79 -13.15 -10.93 -1.04
C TYR A 79 -13.80 -10.50 -2.36
N VAL A 80 -13.21 -9.55 -3.10
CA VAL A 80 -13.70 -9.16 -4.43
C VAL A 80 -13.60 -10.33 -5.41
N GLU A 81 -12.49 -11.08 -5.39
CA GLU A 81 -12.29 -12.28 -6.21
C GLU A 81 -13.33 -13.37 -5.89
N LEU A 82 -13.66 -13.57 -4.61
CA LEU A 82 -14.73 -14.50 -4.20
C LEU A 82 -16.13 -14.10 -4.66
N LEU A 83 -16.35 -12.82 -4.96
CA LEU A 83 -17.64 -12.28 -5.42
C LEU A 83 -17.71 -12.18 -6.96
N GLU A 84 -16.67 -12.61 -7.68
CA GLU A 84 -16.69 -12.57 -9.15
C GLU A 84 -17.85 -13.39 -9.72
N GLY A 85 -18.53 -12.84 -10.72
CA GLY A 85 -19.74 -13.43 -11.31
C GLY A 85 -21.04 -13.12 -10.56
N THR A 86 -20.97 -12.39 -9.43
CA THR A 86 -22.17 -11.90 -8.72
C THR A 86 -22.41 -10.41 -8.97
N ASN A 87 -23.63 -9.94 -8.70
CA ASN A 87 -23.96 -8.50 -8.67
C ASN A 87 -23.69 -7.85 -7.30
N THR A 88 -23.01 -8.56 -6.40
CA THR A 88 -22.79 -8.12 -5.02
C THR A 88 -21.57 -7.20 -4.92
N GLN A 89 -21.74 -6.06 -4.25
CA GLN A 89 -20.66 -5.10 -4.03
C GLN A 89 -20.12 -5.19 -2.60
N LEU A 90 -18.79 -5.18 -2.47
CA LEU A 90 -18.11 -5.13 -1.18
C LEU A 90 -18.10 -3.69 -0.66
N LEU A 91 -18.63 -3.46 0.54
CA LEU A 91 -18.64 -2.15 1.20
C LEU A 91 -17.76 -2.14 2.46
N ASP A 92 -17.13 -1.00 2.72
CA ASP A 92 -16.40 -0.77 3.97
C ASP A 92 -17.32 -0.34 5.11
N THR A 93 -16.79 -0.30 6.34
CA THR A 93 -17.55 0.15 7.51
C THR A 93 -16.78 1.26 8.26
N ARG A 94 -17.37 1.77 9.34
CA ARG A 94 -16.66 2.68 10.28
C ARG A 94 -15.79 1.94 11.30
N LYS A 95 -15.69 0.60 11.25
CA LYS A 95 -14.84 -0.20 12.12
C LYS A 95 -13.39 -0.18 11.61
N THR A 96 -12.75 0.97 11.75
CA THR A 96 -11.37 1.23 11.29
C THR A 96 -10.42 1.38 12.47
N LEU A 97 -9.11 1.17 12.25
CA LEU A 97 -8.10 1.53 13.24
C LEU A 97 -8.20 3.04 13.57
N PRO A 98 -8.18 3.42 14.86
CA PRO A 98 -8.20 4.84 15.25
C PRO A 98 -7.09 5.64 14.55
N GLY A 99 -7.42 6.82 14.02
CA GLY A 99 -6.47 7.69 13.32
C GLY A 99 -6.16 7.30 11.87
N LEU A 100 -6.53 6.09 11.41
CA LEU A 100 -6.19 5.59 10.07
C LEU A 100 -7.38 5.44 9.13
N ARG A 101 -8.54 6.04 9.44
CA ARG A 101 -9.77 5.86 8.66
C ARG A 101 -9.59 6.15 7.17
N SER A 102 -8.99 7.28 6.82
CA SER A 102 -8.78 7.68 5.42
C SER A 102 -7.81 6.74 4.70
N ALA A 103 -6.74 6.32 5.39
CA ALA A 103 -5.74 5.40 4.85
C ALA A 103 -6.34 4.01 4.56
N LEU A 104 -7.15 3.50 5.49
CA LEU A 104 -7.83 2.22 5.35
C LEU A 104 -8.90 2.24 4.27
N LYS A 105 -9.63 3.37 4.11
CA LYS A 105 -10.54 3.55 2.98
C LYS A 105 -9.80 3.54 1.65
N TYR A 106 -8.69 4.27 1.55
CA TYR A 106 -7.86 4.30 0.35
C TYR A 106 -7.38 2.89 -0.05
N ALA A 107 -6.82 2.14 0.90
CA ALA A 107 -6.40 0.76 0.67
C ALA A 107 -7.59 -0.13 0.21
N GLY A 108 -8.78 0.08 0.76
CA GLY A 108 -9.99 -0.64 0.37
C GLY A 108 -10.57 -0.27 -1.00
N THR A 109 -10.11 0.81 -1.64
CA THR A 109 -10.51 1.20 -3.00
C THR A 109 -9.66 0.52 -4.08
N LEU A 110 -8.48 -0.02 -3.74
CA LEU A 110 -7.54 -0.67 -4.68
C LEU A 110 -8.00 -2.08 -5.09
N ARG A 111 -9.16 -2.16 -5.75
CA ARG A 111 -9.90 -3.41 -6.01
C ARG A 111 -9.54 -4.08 -7.34
N ARG A 112 -9.20 -3.30 -8.37
CA ARG A 112 -8.79 -3.77 -9.71
C ARG A 112 -7.93 -2.72 -10.40
N ARG A 113 -6.71 -3.09 -10.79
CA ARG A 113 -6.01 -2.40 -11.90
C ARG A 113 -6.13 -3.29 -13.14
N SER A 114 -7.33 -3.31 -13.71
CA SER A 114 -7.54 -3.73 -15.10
C SER A 114 -7.92 -2.46 -15.86
N GLU A 115 -7.17 -2.12 -16.91
CA GLU A 115 -7.39 -0.96 -17.77
C GLU A 115 -8.89 -0.71 -18.03
N SER A 116 -9.42 0.39 -17.48
CA SER A 116 -10.57 1.16 -17.99
C SER A 116 -10.79 2.40 -17.10
N PRO A 117 -10.71 3.63 -17.65
CA PRO A 117 -10.98 4.86 -16.92
C PRO A 117 -12.48 5.18 -17.00
N SER A 118 -13.25 4.79 -16.00
CA SER A 118 -14.62 5.29 -15.86
C SER A 118 -15.05 5.13 -14.40
N GLY A 119 -15.20 6.27 -13.74
CA GLY A 119 -15.39 6.36 -12.29
C GLY A 119 -16.72 5.84 -11.78
N ALA A 120 -16.78 5.78 -10.45
CA ALA A 120 -17.96 6.06 -9.65
C ALA A 120 -17.52 6.05 -8.18
N PHE A 121 -17.47 7.24 -7.59
CA PHE A 121 -17.95 7.45 -6.22
C PHE A 121 -19.48 7.60 -6.28
#